data_AF-A0A2P5VJY0-F1
#
_entry.id   AF-A0A2P5VJY0-F1
#
_cell.length_a   1.000
_cell.length_b   1.000
_cell.length_c   1.000
_cell.angle_alpha   90.00
_cell.angle_beta   90.00
_cell.angle_gamma   90.00
#
_symmetry.space_group_name_H-M   'P 1'
#
loop_
_entity.id
_entity.type
_entity.pdbx_description
1 polymer ?
#
loop_
_entity_poly.entity_id
_entity_poly.type
_entity_poly.pdbx_seq_one_letter_code
_entity_poly.pdbx_strand_id
1 'polypeptide(L)'
;MRGIFNLCQDQVQRYGAPRRGCTALLFYFCCLTCSPTALAGDLISSAVVFMYHRFGESSYPSTNIRMEQFKAHLDEIQGGGYEVMPLAEIVAAFRHKETLPDRAIALSVDDAFLSVHDKAWPLLNKAGLPFTLFVATDAIDTKRPGYMSWGQLRALAAAGVTIGSQTGSHPHLPAVTQARLDEELSR
;
A
#
# COMPACT_ATOMS: atom_id res chain seq x y z
N MET A 1 49.14 -10.99 -60.78
CA MET A 1 50.28 -11.57 -60.05
C MET A 1 49.87 -12.97 -59.60
N ARG A 2 50.49 -14.02 -60.16
CA ARG A 2 50.48 -15.46 -59.78
C ARG A 2 49.09 -16.09 -59.47
N GLY A 3 48.48 -16.90 -60.32
CA GLY A 3 48.92 -18.22 -60.80
C GLY A 3 48.22 -19.30 -59.95
N ILE A 4 47.17 -20.01 -60.40
CA ILE A 4 47.13 -21.17 -61.34
C ILE A 4 46.90 -22.52 -60.58
N PHE A 5 46.10 -23.42 -61.19
CA PHE A 5 45.83 -24.87 -60.93
C PHE A 5 45.00 -25.23 -59.67
N ASN A 6 43.75 -25.74 -59.70
CA ASN A 6 43.00 -26.71 -60.52
C ASN A 6 43.29 -28.19 -60.21
N LEU A 7 42.19 -28.92 -59.88
CA LEU A 7 41.94 -30.37 -59.95
C LEU A 7 42.63 -31.33 -58.95
N CYS A 8 41.81 -32.10 -58.20
CA CYS A 8 41.87 -33.57 -58.22
C CYS A 8 40.59 -34.19 -57.60
N GLN A 9 39.93 -35.05 -58.37
CA GLN A 9 38.86 -35.94 -57.93
C GLN A 9 39.43 -37.22 -57.27
N ASP A 10 38.49 -37.98 -56.69
CA ASP A 10 38.55 -39.43 -56.40
C ASP A 10 39.29 -39.92 -55.16
N GLN A 11 38.50 -40.27 -54.13
CA GLN A 11 38.51 -41.64 -53.60
C GLN A 11 37.11 -42.03 -53.10
N VAL A 12 36.58 -43.08 -53.73
CA VAL A 12 35.45 -43.92 -53.30
C VAL A 12 35.92 -44.81 -52.16
N GLN A 13 35.10 -45.01 -51.10
CA GLN A 13 34.92 -46.23 -50.29
C GLN A 13 33.76 -45.99 -49.30
N ARG A 14 32.54 -46.46 -49.60
CA ARG A 14 31.94 -47.72 -49.14
C ARG A 14 31.77 -47.81 -47.61
N TYR A 15 30.51 -47.77 -47.15
CA TYR A 15 29.83 -48.64 -46.14
C TYR A 15 28.40 -48.07 -46.04
N GLY A 16 27.34 -48.74 -46.50
CA GLY A 16 26.68 -49.83 -45.77
C GLY A 16 25.26 -49.36 -45.34
N ALA A 17 24.24 -49.72 -46.11
CA ALA A 17 22.81 -49.46 -45.89
C ALA A 17 22.23 -50.40 -44.78
N PRO A 18 20.90 -50.59 -44.56
CA PRO A 18 19.70 -49.74 -44.70
C PRO A 18 18.64 -49.90 -43.54
N ARG A 19 17.57 -49.08 -43.58
CA ARG A 19 16.13 -49.43 -43.43
C ARG A 19 15.44 -49.80 -42.08
N ARG A 20 14.31 -49.08 -41.87
CA ARG A 20 12.91 -49.51 -41.56
C ARG A 20 12.35 -49.38 -40.12
N GLY A 21 11.10 -48.91 -40.08
CA GLY A 21 10.12 -48.93 -38.96
C GLY A 21 9.51 -47.53 -38.78
N CYS A 22 8.34 -47.13 -39.30
CA CYS A 22 6.99 -47.71 -39.34
C CYS A 22 6.31 -47.82 -37.96
N THR A 23 5.60 -46.74 -37.54
CA THR A 23 4.32 -46.70 -36.77
C THR A 23 4.04 -45.24 -36.36
N ALA A 24 3.05 -44.55 -36.94
CA ALA A 24 1.66 -44.49 -36.50
C ALA A 24 1.47 -43.95 -35.07
N LEU A 25 1.00 -42.71 -34.93
CA LEU A 25 -0.24 -42.39 -34.19
C LEU A 25 -0.60 -40.90 -34.32
N LEU A 26 -1.80 -40.64 -34.85
CA LEU A 26 -2.51 -39.39 -34.64
C LEU A 26 -2.67 -39.17 -33.12
N PHE A 27 -2.13 -38.07 -32.60
CA PHE A 27 -2.62 -37.47 -31.36
C PHE A 27 -3.25 -36.12 -31.71
N TYR A 28 -4.50 -36.19 -32.17
CA TYR A 28 -5.41 -35.05 -32.18
C TYR A 28 -5.92 -34.87 -30.75
N PHE A 29 -5.09 -34.31 -29.87
CA PHE A 29 -5.49 -34.03 -28.49
C PHE A 29 -6.00 -32.58 -28.41
N CYS A 30 -7.31 -32.46 -28.62
CA CYS A 30 -8.21 -31.48 -28.01
C CYS A 30 -7.55 -30.21 -27.42
N CYS A 31 -7.29 -29.21 -28.26
CA CYS A 31 -7.05 -27.82 -27.81
C CYS A 31 -8.39 -27.12 -27.47
N LEU A 32 -9.18 -27.77 -26.60
CA LEU A 32 -10.42 -27.24 -26.04
C LEU A 32 -10.40 -27.59 -24.57
N THR A 33 -10.01 -26.61 -23.75
CA THR A 33 -10.67 -26.23 -22.49
C THR A 33 -9.68 -25.42 -21.66
N CYS A 34 -9.83 -24.10 -21.73
CA CYS A 34 -10.04 -23.22 -20.58
C CYS A 34 -9.67 -21.83 -21.09
N SER A 35 -10.57 -21.21 -21.85
CA SER A 35 -10.63 -19.75 -21.76
C SER A 35 -10.95 -19.48 -20.30
N PRO A 36 -10.12 -18.78 -19.52
CA PRO A 36 -10.67 -18.13 -18.36
C PRO A 36 -11.67 -17.14 -18.93
N THR A 37 -12.95 -17.48 -18.88
CA THR A 37 -13.97 -16.47 -18.65
C THR A 37 -13.51 -15.79 -17.37
N ALA A 38 -12.70 -14.75 -17.53
CA ALA A 38 -12.60 -13.69 -16.57
C ALA A 38 -14.04 -13.19 -16.45
N LEU A 39 -14.76 -13.72 -15.49
CA LEU A 39 -15.85 -13.01 -14.87
C LEU A 39 -15.18 -11.81 -14.23
N ALA A 40 -14.90 -10.78 -15.03
CA ALA A 40 -14.88 -9.41 -14.58
C ALA A 40 -16.33 -9.08 -14.19
N GLY A 41 -16.84 -9.77 -13.17
CA GLY A 41 -17.80 -9.12 -12.30
C GLY A 41 -17.03 -7.95 -11.75
N ASP A 42 -17.57 -6.74 -11.90
CA ASP A 42 -17.01 -5.53 -11.30
C ASP A 42 -16.67 -5.87 -9.84
N LEU A 43 -15.40 -6.14 -9.56
CA LEU A 43 -14.94 -6.40 -8.21
C LEU A 43 -15.10 -5.06 -7.53
N ILE A 44 -16.16 -4.92 -6.73
CA ILE A 44 -16.35 -3.77 -5.87
C ILE A 44 -15.16 -3.78 -4.92
N SER A 45 -14.16 -2.99 -5.25
CA SER A 45 -13.00 -2.77 -4.40
C SER A 45 -13.48 -2.00 -3.18
N SER A 46 -13.08 -2.46 -2.01
CA SER A 46 -13.43 -1.82 -0.75
C SER A 46 -12.17 -1.75 0.11
N ALA A 47 -12.14 -0.74 0.98
CA ALA A 47 -11.11 -0.61 1.99
C ALA A 47 -11.74 -0.16 3.31
N VAL A 48 -11.13 -0.58 4.41
CA VAL A 48 -11.49 -0.11 5.76
C VAL A 48 -10.42 0.86 6.25
N VAL A 49 -10.83 2.04 6.68
CA VAL A 49 -9.92 3.03 7.27
C VAL A 49 -10.15 3.06 8.78
N PHE A 50 -9.17 2.60 9.55
CA PHE A 50 -9.20 2.71 11.01
C PHE A 50 -8.73 4.09 11.44
N MET A 51 -9.51 4.78 12.25
CA MET A 51 -9.19 6.11 12.76
C MET A 51 -8.97 6.07 14.27
N TYR A 52 -7.80 6.53 14.72
CA TYR A 52 -7.44 6.69 16.13
C TYR A 52 -7.26 8.18 16.47
N HIS A 53 -7.13 8.49 17.77
CA HIS A 53 -6.79 9.84 18.24
C HIS A 53 -5.66 9.76 19.28
N ARG A 54 -5.95 9.21 20.47
CA ARG A 54 -4.98 9.11 21.58
C ARG A 54 -4.63 7.68 21.94
N PHE A 55 -3.45 7.50 22.53
CA PHE A 55 -2.93 6.19 22.93
C PHE A 55 -2.55 6.16 24.41
N GLY A 56 -3.20 5.29 25.18
CA GLY A 56 -2.89 5.05 26.59
C GLY A 56 -3.02 6.28 27.51
N GLU A 57 -3.92 7.21 27.19
CA GLU A 57 -4.25 8.38 28.02
C GLU A 57 -5.60 8.16 28.73
N SER A 58 -5.55 7.81 30.02
CA SER A 58 -6.76 7.45 30.80
C SER A 58 -7.72 8.61 31.06
N SER A 59 -7.25 9.86 30.98
CA SER A 59 -8.08 11.05 31.22
C SER A 59 -9.10 11.34 30.11
N TYR A 60 -8.99 10.70 28.94
CA TYR A 60 -9.85 10.97 27.77
C TYR A 60 -10.41 9.69 27.13
N PRO A 61 -11.21 8.89 27.86
CA PRO A 61 -11.54 7.52 27.46
C PRO A 61 -12.37 7.40 26.17
N SER A 62 -13.15 8.42 25.79
CA SER A 62 -13.98 8.38 24.58
C SER A 62 -13.18 8.52 23.28
N THR A 63 -11.99 9.12 23.32
CA THR A 63 -11.12 9.35 22.16
C THR A 63 -9.74 8.72 22.36
N ASN A 64 -9.65 7.69 23.20
CA ASN A 64 -8.39 7.05 23.55
C ASN A 64 -8.49 5.53 23.51
N ILE A 65 -7.50 4.88 22.88
CA ILE A 65 -7.34 3.43 22.95
C ILE A 65 -6.39 3.04 24.10
N ARG A 66 -6.69 1.95 24.81
CA ARG A 66 -5.76 1.37 25.79
C ARG A 66 -4.56 0.74 25.06
N MET A 67 -3.37 0.79 25.65
CA MET A 67 -2.18 0.26 24.96
C MET A 67 -2.25 -1.25 24.73
N GLU A 68 -2.86 -1.99 25.65
CA GLU A 68 -3.09 -3.42 25.53
C GLU A 68 -4.04 -3.72 24.37
N GLN A 69 -5.07 -2.89 24.19
CA GLN A 69 -6.01 -3.02 23.09
C GLN A 69 -5.37 -2.66 21.75
N PHE A 70 -4.56 -1.59 21.71
CA PHE A 70 -3.85 -1.22 20.48
C PHE A 70 -2.86 -2.31 20.05
N LYS A 71 -2.11 -2.91 20.98
CA LYS A 71 -1.23 -4.05 20.68
C LYS A 71 -2.03 -5.23 20.12
N ALA A 72 -3.17 -5.56 20.72
CA ALA A 72 -4.05 -6.62 20.21
C ALA A 72 -4.57 -6.31 18.79
N HIS A 73 -4.85 -5.04 18.46
CA HIS A 73 -5.19 -4.65 17.09
C HIS A 73 -4.01 -4.88 16.13
N LEU A 74 -2.78 -4.54 16.53
CA LEU A 74 -1.59 -4.78 15.69
C LEU A 74 -1.34 -6.28 15.48
N ASP A 75 -1.50 -7.10 16.52
CA ASP A 75 -1.35 -8.55 16.41
C ASP A 75 -2.38 -9.14 15.44
N GLU A 76 -3.64 -8.70 15.49
CA GLU A 76 -4.69 -9.09 14.54
C GLU A 76 -4.36 -8.62 13.12
N ILE A 77 -3.94 -7.36 12.95
CA ILE A 77 -3.59 -6.81 11.63
C ILE A 77 -2.44 -7.61 10.99
N GLN A 78 -1.40 -7.94 11.76
CA GLN A 78 -0.23 -8.68 11.26
C GLN A 78 -0.52 -10.17 11.03
N GLY A 79 -1.47 -10.77 11.77
CA GLY A 79 -1.81 -12.19 11.67
C GLY A 79 -3.01 -12.51 10.76
N GLY A 80 -3.88 -11.54 10.49
CA GLY A 80 -5.20 -11.75 9.87
C GLY A 80 -5.25 -11.64 8.34
N GLY A 81 -4.09 -11.51 7.69
CA GLY A 81 -3.99 -11.42 6.23
C GLY A 81 -4.53 -10.11 5.64
N TYR A 82 -4.39 -9.00 6.37
CA TYR A 82 -4.78 -7.67 5.89
C TYR A 82 -3.66 -7.05 5.07
N GLU A 83 -4.03 -6.32 4.03
CA GLU A 83 -3.11 -5.54 3.21
C GLU A 83 -3.15 -4.08 3.68
N VAL A 84 -2.17 -3.69 4.50
CA VAL A 84 -2.09 -2.33 5.05
C VAL A 84 -1.42 -1.40 4.06
N MET A 85 -2.21 -0.49 3.48
CA MET A 85 -1.76 0.42 2.43
C MET A 85 -1.70 1.87 2.94
N PRO A 86 -0.81 2.71 2.38
CA PRO A 86 -0.89 4.15 2.55
C PRO A 86 -2.27 4.65 2.10
N LEU A 87 -2.94 5.46 2.92
CA LEU A 87 -4.29 5.97 2.63
C LEU A 87 -4.36 6.71 1.28
N ALA A 88 -3.30 7.43 0.92
CA ALA A 88 -3.22 8.14 -0.36
C ALA A 88 -3.28 7.19 -1.58
N GLU A 89 -2.71 6.00 -1.47
CA GLU A 89 -2.74 4.99 -2.54
C GLU A 89 -4.13 4.38 -2.69
N ILE A 90 -4.82 4.11 -1.58
CA ILE A 90 -6.22 3.67 -1.59
C ILE A 90 -7.10 4.71 -2.30
N VAL A 91 -6.93 5.99 -1.94
CA VAL A 91 -7.68 7.09 -2.58
C VAL A 91 -7.34 7.21 -4.07
N ALA A 92 -6.06 7.07 -4.43
CA ALA A 92 -5.62 7.11 -5.83
C ALA A 92 -6.25 5.98 -6.65
N ALA A 93 -6.22 4.74 -6.15
CA ALA A 93 -6.81 3.59 -6.82
C ALA A 93 -8.31 3.82 -7.10
N PHE A 94 -9.07 4.32 -6.13
CA PHE A 94 -10.48 4.66 -6.35
C PHE A 94 -10.69 5.76 -7.40
N ARG A 95 -9.85 6.80 -7.41
CA ARG A 95 -9.92 7.87 -8.43
C ARG A 95 -9.61 7.36 -9.83
N HIS A 96 -8.68 6.42 -9.95
CA HIS A 96 -8.25 5.83 -11.22
C HIS A 96 -9.08 4.61 -11.63
N LYS A 97 -10.07 4.21 -10.81
CA LYS A 97 -10.90 3.01 -11.01
C LYS A 97 -10.06 1.73 -11.09
N GLU A 98 -9.00 1.68 -10.30
CA GLU A 98 -8.15 0.50 -10.12
C GLU A 98 -8.70 -0.38 -9.01
N THR A 99 -8.38 -1.67 -9.07
CA THR A 99 -8.78 -2.63 -8.04
C THR A 99 -7.84 -2.59 -6.85
N LEU A 100 -8.39 -2.75 -5.65
CA LEU A 100 -7.61 -2.95 -4.42
C LEU A 100 -7.39 -4.43 -4.15
N PRO A 101 -6.34 -4.80 -3.39
CA PRO A 101 -6.21 -6.15 -2.88
C PRO A 101 -7.38 -6.49 -1.93
N ASP A 102 -7.64 -7.79 -1.76
CA ASP A 102 -8.60 -8.22 -0.73
C ASP A 102 -8.10 -7.78 0.66
N ARG A 103 -9.04 -7.48 1.56
CA ARG A 103 -8.75 -7.01 2.93
C ARG A 103 -7.83 -5.77 3.00
N ALA A 104 -7.93 -4.87 2.02
CA ALA A 104 -7.23 -3.59 2.04
C ALA A 104 -7.66 -2.75 3.25
N ILE A 105 -6.70 -2.31 4.06
CA ILE A 105 -6.95 -1.39 5.17
C ILE A 105 -5.96 -0.23 5.16
N ALA A 106 -6.39 0.91 5.71
CA ALA A 106 -5.51 2.02 6.04
C ALA A 106 -5.63 2.39 7.52
N LEU A 107 -4.55 2.91 8.08
CA LEU A 107 -4.50 3.45 9.42
C LEU A 107 -4.42 4.98 9.35
N SER A 108 -5.30 5.65 10.07
CA SER A 108 -5.26 7.09 10.27
C SER A 108 -5.29 7.47 11.74
N VAL A 109 -4.70 8.61 12.05
CA VAL A 109 -4.69 9.21 13.38
C VAL A 109 -4.95 10.69 13.25
N ASP A 110 -5.77 11.25 14.13
CA ASP A 110 -6.16 12.65 14.13
C ASP A 110 -5.46 13.44 15.26
N ASP A 111 -5.52 14.78 15.16
CA ASP A 111 -5.18 15.80 16.15
C ASP A 111 -3.69 15.95 16.55
N ALA A 112 -2.78 15.05 16.16
CA ALA A 112 -1.34 15.15 16.47
C ALA A 112 -1.00 15.20 17.97
N PHE A 113 -1.75 14.46 18.80
CA PHE A 113 -1.41 14.27 20.20
C PHE A 113 -0.02 13.67 20.40
N LEU A 114 0.63 14.04 21.51
CA LEU A 114 1.98 13.56 21.82
C LEU A 114 2.04 12.04 21.99
N SER A 115 0.95 11.40 22.44
CA SER A 115 0.87 9.93 22.54
C SER A 115 1.00 9.21 21.20
N VAL A 116 0.71 9.86 20.08
CA VAL A 116 0.96 9.31 18.74
C VAL A 116 2.46 9.07 18.56
N HIS A 117 3.29 10.09 18.82
CA HIS A 117 4.75 9.98 18.74
C HIS A 117 5.33 9.05 19.81
N ASP A 118 4.89 9.20 21.07
CA ASP A 118 5.56 8.52 22.19
C ASP A 118 5.17 7.05 22.34
N LYS A 119 3.97 6.66 21.89
CA LYS A 119 3.41 5.33 22.16
C LYS A 119 3.00 4.56 20.91
N ALA A 120 2.34 5.21 19.94
CA ALA A 120 1.84 4.50 18.75
C ALA A 120 2.93 4.32 17.68
N TRP A 121 3.61 5.40 17.32
CA TRP A 121 4.60 5.43 16.24
C TRP A 121 5.72 4.39 16.42
N PRO A 122 6.31 4.18 17.62
CA PRO A 122 7.34 3.16 17.78
C PRO A 122 6.87 1.74 17.45
N LEU A 123 5.60 1.43 17.76
CA LEU A 123 5.00 0.11 17.48
C LEU A 123 4.68 -0.03 15.99
N LEU A 124 4.05 0.98 15.39
CA LEU A 124 3.73 1.00 13.95
C LEU A 124 5.00 0.93 13.09
N ASN A 125 6.01 1.73 13.43
CA ASN A 125 7.29 1.76 12.74
C ASN A 125 8.03 0.42 12.85
N LYS A 126 8.05 -0.19 14.05
CA LYS A 126 8.63 -1.53 14.24
C LYS A 126 7.90 -2.59 13.41
N ALA A 127 6.59 -2.48 13.27
CA ALA A 127 5.76 -3.39 12.49
C ALA A 127 5.81 -3.10 10.97
N GLY A 128 6.43 -2.01 10.54
CA GLY A 128 6.45 -1.58 9.13
C GLY A 128 5.08 -1.15 8.60
N LEU A 129 4.16 -0.74 9.49
CA LEU A 129 2.79 -0.40 9.12
C LEU A 129 2.65 1.08 8.78
N PRO A 130 2.27 1.45 7.54
CA PRO A 130 2.07 2.83 7.17
C PRO A 130 0.82 3.40 7.84
N PHE A 131 0.85 4.70 8.16
CA PHE A 131 -0.33 5.42 8.62
C PHE A 131 -0.29 6.88 8.18
N THR A 132 -1.46 7.51 8.16
CA THR A 132 -1.63 8.95 7.92
C THR A 132 -1.95 9.67 9.22
N LEU A 133 -1.23 10.73 9.52
CA LEU A 133 -1.50 11.63 10.65
C LEU A 133 -2.13 12.92 10.14
N PHE A 134 -3.39 13.18 10.49
CA PHE A 134 -4.07 14.45 10.21
C PHE A 134 -3.78 15.44 11.35
N VAL A 135 -3.32 16.64 10.98
CA VAL A 135 -2.79 17.64 11.92
C VAL A 135 -3.64 18.91 11.88
N ALA A 136 -4.13 19.33 13.04
CA ALA A 136 -4.61 20.68 13.28
C ALA A 136 -3.43 21.60 13.65
N THR A 137 -3.04 22.50 12.75
CA THR A 137 -1.75 23.20 12.84
C THR A 137 -1.66 24.20 14.00
N ASP A 138 -2.77 24.79 14.44
CA ASP A 138 -2.78 25.80 15.51
C ASP A 138 -2.33 25.23 16.85
N ALA A 139 -2.69 23.98 17.14
CA ALA A 139 -2.27 23.32 18.38
C ALA A 139 -0.74 23.18 18.43
N ILE A 140 -0.10 23.01 17.27
CA ILE A 140 1.34 22.88 17.14
C ILE A 140 2.02 24.26 17.18
N ASP A 141 1.47 25.24 16.46
CA ASP A 141 1.96 26.62 16.40
C ASP A 141 1.95 27.28 17.78
N THR A 142 0.86 27.08 18.53
CA THR A 142 0.69 27.63 19.88
C THR A 142 1.37 26.80 20.97
N LYS A 143 2.06 25.70 20.61
CA LYS A 143 2.72 24.77 21.54
C LYS A 143 1.77 24.28 22.64
N ARG A 144 0.55 23.92 22.25
CA ARG A 144 -0.48 23.47 23.18
C ARG A 144 0.01 22.24 23.96
N PRO A 145 -0.07 22.23 25.30
CA PRO A 145 0.36 21.09 26.09
C PRO A 145 -0.35 19.79 25.67
N GLY A 146 0.41 18.70 25.55
CA GLY A 146 -0.09 17.38 25.14
C GLY A 146 -0.12 17.14 23.63
N TYR A 147 0.32 18.10 22.82
CA TYR A 147 0.48 17.94 21.37
C TYR A 147 1.95 17.81 20.98
N MET A 148 2.21 17.21 19.82
CA MET A 148 3.54 17.17 19.24
C MET A 148 4.08 18.57 18.91
N SER A 149 5.39 18.67 18.81
CA SER A 149 6.07 19.83 18.22
C SER A 149 6.24 19.66 16.71
N TRP A 150 6.47 20.78 16.01
CA TRP A 150 6.88 20.78 14.60
C TRP A 150 8.14 19.93 14.32
N GLY A 151 9.06 19.86 15.28
CA GLY A 151 10.25 19.02 15.16
C GLY A 151 9.91 17.53 15.12
N GLN A 152 9.00 17.09 15.98
CA GLN A 152 8.52 15.70 16.01
C GLN A 152 7.72 15.36 14.75
N LEU A 153 6.84 16.26 14.29
CA LEU A 153 6.09 16.06 13.03
C LEU A 153 7.01 15.89 11.83
N ARG A 154 8.06 16.72 11.72
CA ARG A 154 9.08 16.57 10.66
C ARG A 154 9.85 15.26 10.77
N ALA A 155 10.14 14.80 11.98
CA ALA A 155 10.80 13.51 12.20
C ALA A 155 9.91 12.33 11.75
N LEU A 156 8.60 12.36 12.08
CA LEU A 156 7.64 11.38 11.59
C LEU A 156 7.56 11.38 10.06
N ALA A 157 7.44 12.56 9.44
CA ALA A 157 7.39 12.71 7.99
C ALA A 157 8.68 12.17 7.32
N ALA A 158 9.85 12.49 7.87
CA ALA A 158 11.13 11.98 7.38
C ALA A 158 11.26 10.45 7.53
N ALA A 159 10.53 9.86 8.49
CA ALA A 159 10.43 8.42 8.69
C ALA A 159 9.35 7.75 7.82
N GLY A 160 8.70 8.49 6.92
CA GLY A 160 7.71 7.95 5.97
C GLY A 160 6.25 8.00 6.44
N VAL A 161 5.95 8.64 7.58
CA VAL A 161 4.57 8.89 7.98
C VAL A 161 3.95 9.95 7.06
N THR A 162 2.77 9.67 6.52
CA THR A 162 2.04 10.65 5.71
C THR A 162 1.40 11.69 6.61
N ILE A 163 1.63 12.98 6.35
CA ILE A 163 1.01 14.09 7.09
C ILE A 163 -0.13 14.68 6.25
N GLY A 164 -1.33 14.68 6.80
CA GLY A 164 -2.54 15.30 6.23
C GLY A 164 -2.99 16.53 7.02
N SER A 165 -3.85 17.36 6.43
CA SER A 165 -4.45 18.52 7.10
C SER A 165 -5.73 18.14 7.84
N GLN A 166 -5.88 18.65 9.06
CA GLN A 166 -7.12 18.64 9.83
C GLN A 166 -7.57 20.08 10.15
N THR A 167 -7.41 20.98 9.16
CA THR A 167 -7.61 22.43 9.27
C THR A 167 -6.57 23.13 10.14
N GLY A 168 -6.68 24.45 10.29
CA GLY A 168 -5.81 25.22 11.18
C GLY A 168 -6.21 25.03 12.64
N SER A 169 -7.40 25.51 13.00
CA SER A 169 -7.86 25.61 14.39
C SER A 169 -8.79 24.50 14.82
N HIS A 170 -9.10 23.53 13.95
CA HIS A 170 -10.02 22.42 14.21
C HIS A 170 -11.45 22.85 14.63
N PRO A 171 -12.09 23.81 13.94
CA PRO A 171 -13.45 24.19 14.30
C PRO A 171 -14.47 23.12 13.89
N HIS A 172 -15.67 23.20 14.46
CA HIS A 172 -16.81 22.45 13.94
C HIS A 172 -17.24 23.04 12.59
N LEU A 173 -16.68 22.53 11.49
CA LEU A 173 -16.82 23.13 10.16
C LEU A 173 -18.26 23.43 9.70
N PRO A 174 -19.28 22.59 9.99
CA PRO A 174 -20.66 22.92 9.62
C PRO A 174 -21.21 24.19 10.29
N ALA A 175 -20.59 24.66 11.37
CA ALA A 175 -21.03 25.83 12.13
C ALA A 175 -20.23 27.11 11.84
N VAL A 176 -19.24 27.07 10.94
CA VAL A 176 -18.47 28.28 10.58
C VAL A 176 -18.99 28.93 9.31
N THR A 177 -18.66 30.21 9.12
CA THR A 177 -18.96 30.93 7.87
C THR A 177 -18.10 30.39 6.73
N GLN A 178 -18.54 30.59 5.47
CA GLN A 178 -17.74 30.21 4.30
C GLN A 178 -16.34 30.86 4.32
N ALA A 179 -16.25 32.14 4.69
CA ALA A 179 -14.97 32.83 4.79
C ALA A 179 -14.03 32.19 5.82
N ARG A 180 -14.56 31.73 6.95
CA ARG A 180 -13.76 30.99 7.95
C ARG A 180 -13.39 29.60 7.44
N LEU A 181 -14.30 28.90 6.76
CA LEU A 181 -13.99 27.61 6.14
C LEU A 181 -12.83 27.73 5.14
N ASP A 182 -12.85 28.75 4.28
CA ASP A 182 -11.78 28.99 3.29
C ASP A 182 -10.45 29.32 3.99
N GLU A 183 -10.49 30.13 5.06
CA GLU A 183 -9.32 30.40 5.90
C GLU A 183 -8.76 29.08 6.48
N GLU A 184 -9.59 28.27 7.12
CA GLU A 184 -9.21 27.00 7.75
C GLU A 184 -8.59 25.97 6.79
N LEU A 185 -9.07 25.93 5.55
CA LEU A 185 -8.60 24.99 4.53
C LEU A 185 -7.36 25.47 3.78
N SER A 186 -7.02 26.76 3.88
CA SER A 186 -5.86 27.37 3.21
C SER A 186 -4.57 27.36 4.03
N ARG A 187 -4.65 26.99 5.30
CA ARG A 187 -3.53 26.94 6.26
C ARG A 187 -2.85 25.58 6.26
#